data_AF-A0A1M6X4C2-F1
#
_entry.id   AF-A0A1M6X4C2-F1
#
_cell.length_a   1.000
_cell.length_b   1.000
_cell.length_c   1.000
_cell.angle_alpha   90.00
_cell.angle_beta   90.00
_cell.angle_gamma   90.00
#
_symmetry.space_group_name_H-M   'P 1'
#
loop_
_entity.id
_entity.type
_entity.pdbx_description
1 polymer ?
#
loop_
_entity_poly.entity_id
_entity_poly.type
_entity_poly.pdbx_seq_one_letter_code
_entity_poly.pdbx_strand_id
1 'polypeptide(L)'
;MLKIEVTDNTLPNITGGYITKADKTTGGDPVAFWMDETKFVHDLPKPENATPEQTQYIEAEFNRLQDHAYDDDLIDGYRTIIDVPSFVDFMLVNELASNADVYQSSTFFHKGRQGKLRAGPVWDFNQSFGSTFTNSIHVDKWQFNNGNRIGPPFWSYLFDNGEFSCQLAKRWNEVKASCQPLNKDVLIAYVDTAFSYISEAIPRESQRWGAINDHVTDVNRIKTFINDRTTWITNNIGSFSNCANVTLPPLVITKINYNPKTSTGFPVSNDLEFVALKNISDRSVNLSGAYFRQLGLTFQFPYNSTIGANETIFLTSNTATFQSKYGAVPFGQFTRNLSNKSQKIVLADADGNIIDSVEYFDSAPWPTTPDGGGSYLDLISTTLDNNLASSWIAASSDALSNQSFLASSAFMIYPNPVSNSVTIQAGKPMTGVKIYSILGALMQEIKTSSENLNLDLSAYSQGVYFIRVYNEDGFTSKKVIKK
;
A
#
# COMPACT_ATOMS: atom_id res chain seq x y z
N MET A 1 -1.57 -7.96 11.09
CA MET A 1 -1.28 -8.52 9.76
C MET A 1 -1.83 -9.93 9.73
N LEU A 2 -2.51 -10.38 8.66
CA LEU A 2 -2.88 -11.80 8.52
C LEU A 2 -1.58 -12.60 8.41
N LYS A 3 -1.35 -13.51 9.35
CA LYS A 3 -0.21 -14.42 9.31
C LYS A 3 -0.38 -15.37 8.13
N ILE A 4 0.72 -15.69 7.45
CA ILE A 4 0.71 -16.71 6.40
C ILE A 4 0.73 -18.11 7.04
N GLU A 5 -0.14 -18.99 6.57
CA GLU A 5 -0.23 -20.37 7.04
C GLU A 5 0.57 -21.33 6.15
N VAL A 6 0.95 -22.50 6.66
CA VAL A 6 1.74 -23.50 5.89
C VAL A 6 1.01 -23.96 4.62
N THR A 7 -0.31 -23.83 4.57
CA THR A 7 -1.12 -24.19 3.38
C THR A 7 -1.24 -23.06 2.35
N ASP A 8 -0.79 -21.84 2.66
CA ASP A 8 -0.88 -20.68 1.78
C ASP A 8 0.25 -20.66 0.74
N ASN A 9 0.27 -21.66 -0.15
CA ASN A 9 1.33 -21.86 -1.15
C ASN A 9 0.93 -21.46 -2.57
N THR A 10 -0.25 -20.85 -2.75
CA THR A 10 -0.75 -20.43 -4.06
C THR A 10 -1.41 -19.06 -3.97
N LEU A 11 -1.56 -18.41 -5.13
CA LEU A 11 -2.28 -17.14 -5.23
C LEU A 11 -3.77 -17.32 -4.85
N PRO A 12 -4.37 -16.32 -4.19
CA PRO A 12 -3.76 -15.07 -3.75
C PRO A 12 -3.06 -15.18 -2.38
N ASN A 13 -3.20 -16.30 -1.66
CA ASN A 13 -2.83 -16.39 -0.26
C ASN A 13 -1.33 -16.28 0.01
N ILE A 14 -0.50 -16.79 -0.90
CA ILE A 14 0.96 -16.70 -0.82
C ILE A 14 1.49 -15.26 -0.88
N THR A 15 0.67 -14.29 -1.29
CA THR A 15 1.16 -12.92 -1.57
C THR A 15 1.53 -12.09 -0.34
N GLY A 16 1.34 -12.62 0.87
CA GLY A 16 1.73 -11.91 2.08
C GLY A 16 1.33 -12.56 3.39
N GLY A 17 1.72 -11.89 4.46
CA GLY A 17 1.80 -12.44 5.82
C GLY A 17 3.25 -12.68 6.28
N TYR A 18 4.21 -12.11 5.55
CA TYR A 18 5.65 -12.22 5.83
C TYR A 18 6.16 -11.11 6.73
N ILE A 19 7.01 -11.49 7.68
CA ILE A 19 8.01 -10.61 8.26
C ILE A 19 9.37 -11.20 7.89
N THR A 20 10.15 -10.46 7.11
CA THR A 20 11.47 -10.87 6.65
C THR A 20 12.51 -9.96 7.29
N LYS A 21 13.61 -10.54 7.73
CA LYS A 21 14.68 -9.81 8.38
C LYS A 21 15.96 -9.90 7.57
N ALA A 22 16.61 -8.78 7.29
CA ALA A 22 18.02 -8.76 6.91
C ALA A 22 18.84 -8.81 8.21
N ASP A 23 19.47 -9.95 8.50
CA ASP A 23 20.25 -10.12 9.73
C ASP A 23 21.18 -11.35 9.73
N LYS A 24 22.01 -11.42 10.77
CA LYS A 24 22.79 -12.60 11.16
C LYS A 24 21.85 -13.76 11.51
N THR A 25 22.35 -14.99 11.33
CA THR A 25 21.70 -16.25 11.73
C THR A 25 21.83 -16.53 13.24
N THR A 26 21.92 -15.49 14.06
CA THR A 26 22.16 -15.62 15.51
C THR A 26 20.94 -16.26 16.15
N GLY A 27 21.12 -17.37 16.86
CA GLY A 27 20.03 -18.18 17.39
C GLY A 27 19.78 -19.48 16.62
N GLY A 28 20.48 -19.69 15.50
CA GLY A 28 20.41 -20.93 14.72
C GLY A 28 19.43 -20.89 13.54
N ASP A 29 18.77 -19.74 13.30
CA ASP A 29 17.84 -19.58 12.20
C ASP A 29 18.56 -19.75 10.85
N PRO A 30 18.04 -20.58 9.93
CA PRO A 30 18.64 -20.78 8.62
C PRO A 30 18.49 -19.52 7.76
N VAL A 31 19.46 -19.31 6.86
CA VAL A 31 19.32 -18.28 5.82
C VAL A 31 18.20 -18.71 4.88
N ALA A 32 17.24 -17.81 4.64
CA ALA A 32 16.15 -18.01 3.70
C ALA A 32 16.65 -17.80 2.26
N PHE A 33 17.31 -16.68 2.01
CA PHE A 33 17.94 -16.34 0.74
C PHE A 33 19.03 -15.27 0.94
N TRP A 34 19.81 -15.02 -0.10
CA TRP A 34 20.86 -14.02 -0.13
C TRP A 34 20.54 -12.95 -1.15
N MET A 35 20.94 -11.72 -0.86
CA MET A 35 20.98 -10.64 -1.83
C MET A 35 22.32 -9.94 -1.70
N ASP A 36 23.18 -10.19 -2.69
CA ASP A 36 24.61 -9.88 -2.62
C ASP A 36 25.23 -10.48 -1.33
N GLU A 37 25.90 -9.69 -0.50
CA GLU A 37 26.48 -10.15 0.77
C GLU A 37 25.46 -10.17 1.93
N THR A 38 24.20 -9.79 1.70
CA THR A 38 23.16 -9.68 2.74
C THR A 38 22.35 -10.96 2.89
N LYS A 39 22.25 -11.42 4.14
CA LYS A 39 21.44 -12.58 4.53
C LYS A 39 20.03 -12.13 4.86
N PHE A 40 19.05 -12.81 4.27
CA PHE A 40 17.65 -12.68 4.67
C PHE A 40 17.20 -13.93 5.42
N VAL A 41 16.41 -13.71 6.47
CA VAL A 41 15.87 -14.74 7.37
C VAL A 41 14.37 -14.50 7.51
N HIS A 42 13.60 -15.59 7.62
CA HIS A 42 12.18 -15.48 7.95
C HIS A 42 11.99 -15.23 9.44
N ASP A 43 11.35 -14.12 9.81
CA ASP A 43 10.82 -13.94 11.17
C ASP A 43 9.38 -14.46 11.26
N LEU A 44 8.57 -14.19 10.24
CA LEU A 44 7.28 -14.84 9.98
C LEU A 44 7.13 -15.17 8.49
N PRO A 45 6.66 -16.38 8.12
CA PRO A 45 6.43 -17.52 9.01
C PRO A 45 7.75 -17.91 9.69
N LYS A 46 7.70 -18.56 10.86
CA LYS A 46 8.97 -18.98 11.49
C LYS A 46 9.72 -19.93 10.56
N PRO A 47 11.07 -19.95 10.54
CA PRO A 47 11.83 -20.67 9.53
C PRO A 47 11.42 -22.13 9.34
N GLU A 48 11.10 -22.83 10.44
CA GLU A 48 10.64 -24.23 10.45
C GLU A 48 9.25 -24.44 9.82
N ASN A 49 8.47 -23.37 9.63
CA ASN A 49 7.14 -23.38 9.02
C ASN A 49 7.13 -22.77 7.61
N ALA A 50 8.24 -22.19 7.15
CA ALA A 50 8.33 -21.60 5.83
C ALA A 50 8.42 -22.70 4.76
N THR A 51 7.52 -22.68 3.78
CA THR A 51 7.58 -23.63 2.65
C THR A 51 8.56 -23.16 1.58
N PRO A 52 9.04 -24.06 0.69
CA PRO A 52 9.84 -23.66 -0.47
C PRO A 52 9.14 -22.63 -1.36
N GLU A 53 7.84 -22.80 -1.61
CA GLU A 53 7.05 -21.88 -2.43
C GLU A 53 6.97 -20.49 -1.80
N GLN A 54 6.75 -20.44 -0.47
CA GLN A 54 6.69 -19.19 0.28
C GLN A 54 8.03 -18.45 0.29
N THR A 55 9.13 -19.19 0.44
CA THR A 55 10.50 -18.64 0.40
C THR A 55 10.81 -18.10 -0.99
N GLN A 56 10.52 -18.86 -2.04
CA GLN A 56 10.70 -18.43 -3.43
C GLN A 56 9.87 -17.19 -3.75
N TYR A 57 8.61 -17.12 -3.26
CA TYR A 57 7.75 -15.96 -3.49
C TYR A 57 8.34 -14.69 -2.86
N ILE A 58 8.71 -14.72 -1.58
CA ILE A 58 9.22 -13.51 -0.93
C ILE A 58 10.60 -13.11 -1.47
N GLU A 59 11.48 -14.07 -1.76
CA GLU A 59 12.77 -13.81 -2.42
C GLU A 59 12.55 -13.11 -3.78
N ALA A 60 11.61 -13.61 -4.59
CA ALA A 60 11.29 -13.00 -5.88
C ALA A 60 10.78 -11.55 -5.74
N GLU A 61 10.05 -11.21 -4.67
CA GLU A 61 9.61 -9.83 -4.42
C GLU A 61 10.77 -8.90 -4.09
N PHE A 62 11.78 -9.37 -3.33
CA PHE A 62 13.00 -8.61 -3.08
C PHE A 62 13.85 -8.46 -4.35
N ASN A 63 14.03 -9.54 -5.12
CA ASN A 63 14.75 -9.46 -6.40
C ASN A 63 14.07 -8.48 -7.35
N ARG A 64 12.74 -8.51 -7.43
CA ARG A 64 11.96 -7.53 -8.19
C ARG A 64 12.19 -6.10 -7.71
N LEU A 65 12.25 -5.85 -6.38
CA LEU A 65 12.61 -4.54 -5.86
C LEU A 65 14.02 -4.13 -6.33
N GLN A 66 15.00 -5.02 -6.23
CA GLN A 66 16.36 -4.70 -6.66
C GLN A 66 16.44 -4.35 -8.15
N ASP A 67 15.79 -5.15 -9.00
CA ASP A 67 15.85 -4.97 -10.46
C ASP A 67 15.12 -3.70 -10.93
N HIS A 68 14.08 -3.27 -10.19
CA HIS A 68 13.24 -2.13 -10.55
C HIS A 68 13.38 -0.92 -9.59
N ALA A 69 14.40 -0.89 -8.72
CA ALA A 69 14.62 0.21 -7.78
C ALA A 69 14.93 1.55 -8.47
N TYR A 70 15.56 1.51 -9.65
CA TYR A 70 15.83 2.69 -10.47
C TYR A 70 14.64 3.13 -11.33
N ASP A 71 13.66 2.25 -11.54
CA ASP A 71 12.50 2.52 -12.38
C ASP A 71 11.35 3.02 -11.51
N ASP A 72 10.91 4.24 -11.79
CA ASP A 72 9.78 4.81 -11.10
C ASP A 72 8.45 4.46 -11.78
N ASP A 73 8.36 3.75 -12.89
CA ASP A 73 7.08 3.53 -13.57
C ASP A 73 5.97 2.86 -12.72
N LEU A 74 4.74 2.96 -13.21
CA LEU A 74 3.55 2.40 -12.54
C LEU A 74 3.15 1.01 -13.05
N ILE A 75 4.00 0.39 -13.87
CA ILE A 75 3.79 -0.94 -14.45
C ILE A 75 4.51 -1.97 -13.58
N ASP A 76 5.82 -1.82 -13.41
CA ASP A 76 6.65 -2.72 -12.62
C ASP A 76 7.71 -2.03 -11.75
N GLY A 77 7.87 -0.71 -11.88
CA GLY A 77 8.77 0.13 -11.07
C GLY A 77 8.55 0.02 -9.55
N TYR A 78 9.52 0.54 -8.77
CA TYR A 78 9.54 0.41 -7.31
C TYR A 78 8.24 0.89 -6.65
N ARG A 79 7.59 1.91 -7.23
CA ARG A 79 6.31 2.47 -6.77
C ARG A 79 5.19 1.44 -6.77
N THR A 80 5.30 0.36 -7.54
CA THR A 80 4.35 -0.75 -7.53
C THR A 80 4.65 -1.81 -6.48
N ILE A 81 5.89 -1.87 -5.97
CA ILE A 81 6.44 -2.94 -5.12
C ILE A 81 6.44 -2.52 -3.65
N ILE A 82 6.95 -1.32 -3.36
CA ILE A 82 7.15 -0.82 -2.00
C ILE A 82 6.14 0.25 -1.63
N ASP A 83 5.84 0.34 -0.33
CA ASP A 83 5.23 1.51 0.27
C ASP A 83 6.33 2.57 0.43
N VAL A 84 6.39 3.50 -0.54
CA VAL A 84 7.44 4.54 -0.62
C VAL A 84 7.62 5.27 0.71
N PRO A 85 6.56 5.71 1.42
CA PRO A 85 6.74 6.41 2.68
C PRO A 85 7.39 5.56 3.78
N SER A 86 7.12 4.26 3.85
CA SER A 86 7.78 3.39 4.85
C SER A 86 9.29 3.30 4.62
N PHE A 87 9.74 3.20 3.37
CA PHE A 87 11.16 3.17 3.03
C PHE A 87 11.81 4.54 3.27
N VAL A 88 11.14 5.63 2.90
CA VAL A 88 11.58 7.00 3.18
C VAL A 88 11.75 7.24 4.68
N ASP A 89 10.73 6.98 5.50
CA ASP A 89 10.80 7.19 6.95
C ASP A 89 11.88 6.28 7.59
N PHE A 90 12.00 5.03 7.12
CA PHE A 90 13.03 4.10 7.56
C PHE A 90 14.45 4.61 7.28
N MET A 91 14.70 5.12 6.06
CA MET A 91 16.00 5.70 5.69
C MET A 91 16.31 6.94 6.52
N LEU A 92 15.35 7.87 6.67
CA LEU A 92 15.59 9.11 7.44
C LEU A 92 15.97 8.84 8.89
N VAL A 93 15.26 7.93 9.57
CA VAL A 93 15.54 7.61 10.97
C VAL A 93 16.93 6.98 11.12
N ASN A 94 17.28 6.02 10.25
CA ASN A 94 18.57 5.35 10.33
C ASN A 94 19.75 6.23 9.90
N GLU A 95 19.57 7.06 8.86
CA GLU A 95 20.61 7.97 8.38
C GLU A 95 20.87 9.14 9.34
N LEU A 96 19.82 9.68 9.96
CA LEU A 96 19.99 10.68 11.03
C LEU A 96 20.74 10.09 12.22
N ALA A 97 20.41 8.86 12.61
CA ALA A 97 21.12 8.18 13.68
C ALA A 97 22.53 7.72 13.27
N SER A 98 22.84 7.66 11.97
CA SER A 98 24.04 6.99 11.45
C SER A 98 24.16 5.56 12.02
N ASN A 99 23.09 4.78 11.92
CA ASN A 99 23.07 3.40 12.41
C ASN A 99 24.05 2.52 11.59
N ALA A 100 25.11 1.99 12.23
CA ALA A 100 26.18 1.28 11.52
C ALA A 100 25.80 -0.10 10.97
N ASP A 101 24.73 -0.71 11.49
CA ASP A 101 24.34 -2.07 11.11
C ASP A 101 23.14 -2.11 10.16
N VAL A 102 22.35 -1.03 10.04
CA VAL A 102 21.00 -1.07 9.47
C VAL A 102 20.91 -1.76 8.11
N TYR A 103 21.71 -1.38 7.12
CA TYR A 103 21.44 -1.84 5.76
C TYR A 103 21.83 -3.31 5.56
N GLN A 104 22.77 -3.82 6.37
CA GLN A 104 23.23 -5.21 6.32
C GLN A 104 22.51 -6.12 7.32
N SER A 105 22.04 -5.58 8.44
CA SER A 105 21.58 -6.34 9.62
C SER A 105 20.59 -5.54 10.45
N SER A 106 19.92 -6.19 11.40
CA SER A 106 18.94 -5.53 12.28
C SER A 106 17.79 -4.80 11.54
N THR A 107 17.48 -5.24 10.31
CA THR A 107 16.44 -4.63 9.49
C THR A 107 15.28 -5.57 9.27
N PHE A 108 14.07 -5.08 9.53
CA PHE A 108 12.83 -5.81 9.30
C PHE A 108 12.10 -5.25 8.09
N PHE A 109 11.40 -6.13 7.41
CA PHE A 109 10.45 -5.81 6.36
C PHE A 109 9.16 -6.60 6.61
N HIS A 110 8.03 -6.04 6.20
CA HIS A 110 6.77 -6.77 6.25
C HIS A 110 5.96 -6.60 4.97
N LYS A 111 5.38 -7.69 4.49
CA LYS A 111 4.59 -7.73 3.25
C LYS A 111 3.19 -8.29 3.48
N GLY A 112 2.19 -7.42 3.49
CA GLY A 112 0.78 -7.82 3.61
C GLY A 112 0.29 -8.57 2.38
N ARG A 113 -0.70 -9.46 2.54
CA ARG A 113 -1.33 -10.17 1.42
C ARG A 113 -1.87 -9.16 0.40
N GLN A 114 -1.48 -9.31 -0.86
CA GLN A 114 -1.75 -8.37 -1.96
C GLN A 114 -1.33 -6.92 -1.69
N GLY A 115 -0.48 -6.69 -0.70
CA GLY A 115 0.02 -5.38 -0.32
C GLY A 115 1.46 -5.18 -0.73
N LYS A 116 1.87 -3.92 -0.67
CA LYS A 116 3.25 -3.48 -0.88
C LYS A 116 4.17 -3.93 0.25
N LEU A 117 5.43 -4.19 -0.10
CA LEU A 117 6.52 -4.39 0.84
C LEU A 117 6.76 -3.10 1.64
N ARG A 118 7.00 -3.23 2.94
CA ARG A 118 7.25 -2.09 3.84
C ARG A 118 8.55 -2.32 4.59
N ALA A 119 9.33 -1.25 4.74
CA ALA A 119 10.52 -1.27 5.58
C ALA A 119 10.14 -0.92 7.03
N GLY A 120 10.78 -1.61 7.97
CA GLY A 120 10.57 -1.46 9.40
C GLY A 120 9.81 -2.62 10.06
N PRO A 121 9.57 -2.54 11.38
CA PRO A 121 9.95 -1.42 12.26
C PRO A 121 11.46 -1.23 12.38
N VAL A 122 11.89 -0.03 12.79
CA VAL A 122 13.30 0.26 13.09
C VAL A 122 13.75 -0.53 14.33
N TRP A 123 15.00 -0.98 14.35
CA TRP A 123 15.54 -1.83 15.41
C TRP A 123 17.05 -1.59 15.62
N ASP A 124 17.54 -1.89 16.82
CA ASP A 124 18.96 -1.93 17.21
C ASP A 124 19.78 -0.65 16.94
N PHE A 125 19.56 0.38 17.77
CA PHE A 125 20.20 1.71 17.65
C PHE A 125 21.31 1.94 18.68
N ASN A 126 21.79 0.90 19.35
CA ASN A 126 22.90 1.02 20.32
C ASN A 126 24.24 1.46 19.66
N GLN A 127 24.41 1.20 18.37
CA GLN A 127 25.59 1.56 17.56
C GLN A 127 25.32 2.78 16.65
N SER A 128 24.80 3.86 17.23
CA SER A 128 24.36 5.06 16.51
C SER A 128 24.75 6.36 17.23
N PHE A 129 24.34 7.51 16.69
CA PHE A 129 24.53 8.87 17.22
C PHE A 129 25.97 9.22 17.63
N GLY A 130 26.94 8.90 16.78
CA GLY A 130 28.35 9.22 17.05
C GLY A 130 29.05 8.25 17.99
N SER A 131 28.50 7.05 18.21
CA SER A 131 29.11 6.01 19.04
C SER A 131 30.55 5.69 18.61
N THR A 132 31.49 5.79 19.54
CA THR A 132 32.93 5.52 19.31
C THR A 132 33.28 4.03 19.20
N PHE A 133 32.32 3.15 19.49
CA PHE A 133 32.50 1.70 19.35
C PHE A 133 32.41 1.24 17.88
N THR A 134 32.00 2.13 16.97
CA THR A 134 31.67 1.80 15.57
C THR A 134 32.01 2.94 14.61
N ASN A 135 31.81 2.70 13.31
CA ASN A 135 31.98 3.68 12.23
C ASN A 135 30.87 4.76 12.18
N SER A 136 30.05 4.90 13.23
CA SER A 136 28.93 5.84 13.33
C SER A 136 29.34 7.26 13.73
N ILE A 137 30.65 7.51 13.85
CA ILE A 137 31.22 8.82 14.22
C ILE A 137 31.15 9.85 13.08
N HIS A 138 30.98 9.39 11.84
CA HIS A 138 31.03 10.24 10.66
C HIS A 138 29.70 10.96 10.45
N VAL A 139 29.70 12.28 10.65
CA VAL A 139 28.54 13.15 10.39
C VAL A 139 28.29 13.37 8.89
N ASP A 140 29.27 13.05 8.05
CA ASP A 140 29.41 13.49 6.66
C ASP A 140 29.35 12.36 5.62
N LYS A 141 28.75 11.21 5.99
CA LYS A 141 28.58 10.05 5.10
C LYS A 141 27.19 9.44 5.18
N TRP A 142 26.68 8.89 4.08
CA TRP A 142 25.48 8.06 4.08
C TRP A 142 25.82 6.62 4.46
N GLN A 143 25.05 5.99 5.34
CA GLN A 143 25.35 4.62 5.80
C GLN A 143 25.14 3.59 4.69
N PHE A 144 24.17 3.78 3.78
CA PHE A 144 24.01 2.92 2.60
C PHE A 144 25.14 3.06 1.55
N ASN A 145 26.11 3.98 1.72
CA ASN A 145 27.21 4.20 0.78
C ASN A 145 28.53 4.59 1.45
N ASN A 146 28.82 4.05 2.64
CA ASN A 146 30.06 4.33 3.37
C ASN A 146 31.16 3.26 3.14
N GLY A 147 30.90 2.25 2.30
CA GLY A 147 31.80 1.13 2.01
C GLY A 147 31.86 0.04 3.09
N ASN A 148 31.01 0.09 4.12
CA ASN A 148 30.97 -0.87 5.21
C ASN A 148 29.51 -1.23 5.54
N ARG A 149 29.11 -2.49 5.36
CA ARG A 149 27.75 -2.97 5.68
C ARG A 149 26.65 -2.16 4.97
N ILE A 150 26.90 -1.82 3.70
CA ILE A 150 25.98 -1.03 2.88
C ILE A 150 24.71 -1.79 2.49
N GLY A 151 24.65 -3.10 2.77
CA GLY A 151 23.46 -3.90 2.59
C GLY A 151 23.11 -4.17 1.13
N PRO A 152 21.85 -4.54 0.87
CA PRO A 152 21.35 -4.78 -0.48
C PRO A 152 21.46 -3.53 -1.38
N PRO A 153 21.83 -3.69 -2.66
CA PRO A 153 21.99 -2.57 -3.59
C PRO A 153 20.74 -1.72 -3.80
N PHE A 154 19.53 -2.26 -3.58
CA PHE A 154 18.30 -1.49 -3.81
C PHE A 154 18.22 -0.22 -2.95
N TRP A 155 18.90 -0.13 -1.81
CA TRP A 155 18.91 1.08 -0.98
C TRP A 155 19.59 2.26 -1.67
N SER A 156 20.78 2.02 -2.25
CA SER A 156 21.48 3.06 -3.01
C SER A 156 20.75 3.35 -4.33
N TYR A 157 20.17 2.32 -4.96
CA TYR A 157 19.43 2.48 -6.21
C TYR A 157 18.18 3.36 -6.04
N LEU A 158 17.43 3.15 -4.95
CA LEU A 158 16.32 4.02 -4.57
C LEU A 158 16.81 5.45 -4.30
N PHE A 159 17.92 5.62 -3.57
CA PHE A 159 18.46 6.95 -3.29
C PHE A 159 18.91 7.69 -4.55
N ASP A 160 19.47 6.98 -5.52
CA ASP A 160 19.92 7.53 -6.80
C ASP A 160 18.76 7.81 -7.78
N ASN A 161 17.56 7.26 -7.53
CA ASN A 161 16.35 7.59 -8.28
C ASN A 161 15.87 9.01 -7.94
N GLY A 162 15.66 9.84 -8.98
CA GLY A 162 15.31 11.25 -8.83
C GLY A 162 13.94 11.50 -8.17
N GLU A 163 12.96 10.62 -8.37
CA GLU A 163 11.63 10.75 -7.76
C GLU A 163 11.69 10.33 -6.29
N PHE A 164 12.29 9.18 -5.98
CA PHE A 164 12.42 8.71 -4.60
C PHE A 164 13.25 9.68 -3.74
N SER A 165 14.39 10.15 -4.24
CA SER A 165 15.21 11.17 -3.54
C SER A 165 14.46 12.48 -3.32
N CYS A 166 13.59 12.88 -4.26
CA CYS A 166 12.70 14.02 -4.07
C CYS A 166 11.76 13.78 -2.87
N GLN A 167 11.09 12.62 -2.81
CA GLN A 167 10.21 12.27 -1.69
C GLN A 167 10.96 12.22 -0.35
N LEU A 168 12.20 11.70 -0.35
CA LEU A 168 13.08 11.68 0.81
C LEU A 168 13.42 13.10 1.31
N ALA A 169 13.81 13.99 0.40
CA ALA A 169 14.11 15.39 0.70
C ALA A 169 12.87 16.17 1.17
N LYS A 170 11.70 15.92 0.56
CA LYS A 170 10.41 16.49 0.98
C LYS A 170 10.11 16.09 2.42
N ARG A 171 10.15 14.79 2.69
CA ARG A 171 9.85 14.23 4.00
C ARG A 171 10.81 14.72 5.07
N TRP A 172 12.12 14.79 4.78
CA TRP A 172 13.11 15.36 5.69
C TRP A 172 12.77 16.79 6.12
N ASN A 173 12.37 17.64 5.17
CA ASN A 173 12.00 19.02 5.46
C ASN A 173 10.71 19.13 6.30
N GLU A 174 9.76 18.21 6.12
CA GLU A 174 8.60 18.10 7.00
C GLU A 174 9.01 17.72 8.42
N VAL A 175 9.72 16.60 8.60
CA VAL A 175 9.96 16.02 9.94
C VAL A 175 11.02 16.75 10.75
N LYS A 176 11.87 17.58 10.12
CA LYS A 176 12.84 18.45 10.82
C LYS A 176 12.30 19.83 11.17
N ALA A 177 11.12 20.20 10.66
CA ALA A 177 10.54 21.52 10.90
C ALA A 177 10.31 21.77 12.40
N SER A 178 10.06 23.02 12.79
CA SER A 178 9.83 23.37 14.20
C SER A 178 8.75 22.47 14.82
N CYS A 179 9.03 21.97 16.02
CA CYS A 179 8.15 21.08 16.79
C CYS A 179 7.89 19.69 16.16
N GLN A 180 8.62 19.31 15.11
CA GLN A 180 8.48 18.00 14.48
C GLN A 180 9.48 16.98 15.05
N PRO A 181 9.23 15.65 14.92
CA PRO A 181 9.95 14.62 15.66
C PRO A 181 11.46 14.56 15.40
N LEU A 182 11.93 14.91 14.21
CA LEU A 182 13.36 14.89 13.85
C LEU A 182 14.00 16.29 13.91
N ASN A 183 13.31 17.27 14.48
CA ASN A 183 13.90 18.57 14.74
C ASN A 183 15.02 18.44 15.78
N LYS A 184 16.18 19.05 15.51
CA LYS A 184 17.35 18.94 16.38
C LYS A 184 17.09 19.41 17.82
N ASP A 185 16.31 20.47 18.01
CA ASP A 185 16.06 21.04 19.34
C ASP A 185 15.12 20.12 20.13
N VAL A 186 14.13 19.51 19.45
CA VAL A 186 13.25 18.47 20.02
C VAL A 186 14.06 17.26 20.45
N LEU A 187 14.97 16.78 19.59
CA LEU A 187 15.82 15.62 19.90
C LEU A 187 16.81 15.91 21.04
N ILE A 188 17.46 17.08 21.05
CA ILE A 188 18.37 17.48 22.13
C ILE A 188 17.63 17.59 23.47
N ALA A 189 16.44 18.18 23.48
CA ALA A 189 15.59 18.25 24.68
C ALA A 189 15.16 16.85 25.17
N TYR A 190 14.89 15.91 24.24
CA TYR A 190 14.63 14.52 24.59
C TYR A 190 15.85 13.85 25.23
N VAL A 191 17.05 14.07 24.70
CA VAL A 191 18.30 13.55 25.29
C VAL A 191 18.48 14.09 26.72
N ASP A 192 18.22 15.37 26.96
CA ASP A 192 18.27 15.96 28.31
C ASP A 192 17.27 15.30 29.27
N THR A 193 16.03 15.09 28.79
CA THR A 193 14.99 14.42 29.56
C THR A 193 15.39 12.98 29.90
N ALA A 194 15.91 12.23 28.93
CA ALA A 194 16.37 10.86 29.11
C ALA A 194 17.54 10.79 30.10
N PHE A 195 18.51 11.71 30.00
CA PHE A 195 19.63 11.79 30.93
C PHE A 195 19.18 12.09 32.36
N SER A 196 18.26 13.04 32.54
CA SER A 196 17.66 13.34 33.85
C SER A 196 16.97 12.11 34.43
N TYR A 197 16.23 11.35 33.61
CA TYR A 197 15.50 10.17 34.05
C TYR A 197 16.42 9.04 34.57
N ILE A 198 17.58 8.84 33.94
CA ILE A 198 18.53 7.78 34.35
C ILE A 198 19.54 8.23 35.41
N SER A 199 19.60 9.52 35.74
CA SER A 199 20.65 10.12 36.59
C SER A 199 20.87 9.42 37.94
N GLU A 200 19.79 8.99 38.59
CA GLU A 200 19.82 8.28 39.88
C GLU A 200 20.33 6.83 39.75
N ALA A 201 20.17 6.21 38.57
CA ALA A 201 20.63 4.84 38.31
C ALA A 201 22.13 4.78 37.96
N ILE A 202 22.71 5.84 37.38
CA ILE A 202 24.13 5.90 37.00
C ILE A 202 25.08 5.49 38.13
N PRO A 203 25.02 6.07 39.35
CA PRO A 203 25.94 5.68 40.42
C PRO A 203 25.72 4.25 40.91
N ARG A 204 24.48 3.72 40.86
CA ARG A 204 24.19 2.32 41.23
C ARG A 204 24.79 1.34 40.23
N GLU A 205 24.66 1.64 38.94
CA GLU A 205 25.21 0.82 37.87
C GLU A 205 26.75 0.80 37.96
N SER A 206 27.35 1.97 38.21
CA SER A 206 28.79 2.09 38.43
C SER A 206 29.27 1.30 39.66
N GLN A 207 28.53 1.37 40.77
CA GLN A 207 28.85 0.58 41.97
C GLN A 207 28.76 -0.93 41.72
N ARG A 208 27.76 -1.37 40.95
CA ARG A 208 27.52 -2.79 40.70
C ARG A 208 28.52 -3.40 39.73
N TRP A 209 28.86 -2.69 38.65
CA TRP A 209 29.63 -3.25 37.54
C TRP A 209 31.00 -2.61 37.34
N GLY A 210 31.34 -1.57 38.10
CA GLY A 210 32.59 -0.82 37.93
C GLY A 210 32.63 0.01 36.64
N ALA A 211 31.49 0.19 35.97
CA ALA A 211 31.40 0.99 34.75
C ALA A 211 31.49 2.47 35.13
N ILE A 212 32.55 3.16 34.70
CA ILE A 212 32.61 4.63 34.71
C ILE A 212 32.81 5.07 33.26
N ASN A 213 31.72 5.53 32.65
CA ASN A 213 31.78 6.43 31.51
C ASN A 213 31.32 7.81 32.00
N ASP A 214 32.00 8.86 31.56
CA ASP A 214 31.58 10.23 31.78
C ASP A 214 30.30 10.49 30.94
N HIS A 215 29.15 10.18 31.54
CA HIS A 215 27.85 10.28 30.88
C HIS A 215 27.54 11.72 30.46
N VAL A 216 28.05 12.72 31.17
CA VAL A 216 27.88 14.12 30.79
C VAL A 216 28.62 14.39 29.47
N THR A 217 29.85 13.90 29.35
CA THR A 217 30.60 13.97 28.10
C THR A 217 29.91 13.22 26.97
N ASP A 218 29.39 12.01 27.22
CA ASP A 218 28.70 11.23 26.18
C ASP A 218 27.39 11.89 25.73
N VAL A 219 26.62 12.45 26.65
CA VAL A 219 25.43 13.25 26.33
C VAL A 219 25.80 14.46 25.47
N ASN A 220 26.87 15.18 25.81
CA ASN A 220 27.33 16.32 25.01
C ASN A 220 27.81 15.91 23.60
N ARG A 221 28.44 14.73 23.47
CA ARG A 221 28.83 14.16 22.17
C ARG A 221 27.60 13.86 21.32
N ILE A 222 26.58 13.21 21.88
CA ILE A 222 25.32 12.90 21.17
C ILE A 222 24.64 14.19 20.69
N LYS A 223 24.54 15.22 21.54
CA LYS A 223 23.93 16.51 21.16
C LYS A 223 24.70 17.20 20.03
N THR A 224 26.03 17.20 20.12
CA THR A 224 26.90 17.77 19.07
C THR A 224 26.71 17.01 17.76
N PHE A 225 26.71 15.67 17.82
CA PHE A 225 26.45 14.82 16.66
C PHE A 225 25.09 15.11 16.03
N ILE A 226 24.00 15.18 16.81
CA ILE A 226 22.66 15.49 16.29
C ILE A 226 22.65 16.83 15.55
N ASN A 227 23.25 17.87 16.14
CA ASN A 227 23.32 19.19 15.52
C ASN A 227 24.07 19.17 14.18
N ASP A 228 25.25 18.55 14.17
CA ASP A 228 26.14 18.54 13.01
C ASP A 228 25.59 17.64 11.89
N ARG A 229 25.07 16.46 12.26
CA ARG A 229 24.45 15.51 11.34
C ARG A 229 23.19 16.08 10.70
N THR A 230 22.32 16.72 11.46
CA THR A 230 21.11 17.38 10.93
C THR A 230 21.49 18.47 9.92
N THR A 231 22.54 19.24 10.20
CA THR A 231 23.06 20.27 9.30
C THR A 231 23.60 19.66 8.01
N TRP A 232 24.41 18.59 8.12
CA TRP A 232 24.96 17.91 6.96
C TRP A 232 23.88 17.27 6.08
N ILE A 233 22.92 16.52 6.65
CA ILE A 233 21.81 15.92 5.90
C ILE A 233 21.03 17.02 5.16
N THR A 234 20.71 18.12 5.84
CA THR A 234 19.97 19.25 5.22
C THR A 234 20.69 19.83 4.00
N ASN A 235 22.03 19.88 4.04
CA ASN A 235 22.82 20.42 2.93
C ASN A 235 23.05 19.40 1.80
N ASN A 236 22.85 18.10 2.03
CA ASN A 236 23.25 17.04 1.09
C ASN A 236 22.10 16.14 0.62
N ILE A 237 20.89 16.25 1.19
CA ILE A 237 19.74 15.42 0.80
C ILE A 237 19.11 15.81 -0.55
N GLY A 238 19.47 16.98 -1.09
CA GLY A 238 18.97 17.46 -2.37
C GLY A 238 17.71 18.34 -2.29
N SER A 239 17.15 18.65 -3.46
CA SER A 239 15.95 19.48 -3.61
C SER A 239 14.69 18.62 -3.66
N PHE A 240 13.58 19.13 -3.12
CA PHE A 240 12.26 18.52 -3.25
C PHE A 240 11.31 19.29 -4.20
N SER A 241 11.83 20.23 -4.99
CA SER A 241 11.01 21.11 -5.85
C SER A 241 10.12 20.34 -6.84
N ASN A 242 10.59 19.20 -7.34
CA ASN A 242 9.89 18.41 -8.37
C ASN A 242 8.67 17.67 -7.81
N CYS A 243 8.64 17.39 -6.51
CA CYS A 243 7.58 16.67 -5.80
C CYS A 243 6.89 17.53 -4.73
N ALA A 244 7.21 18.83 -4.66
CA ALA A 244 6.63 19.76 -3.70
C ALA A 244 5.13 19.95 -3.92
N ASN A 245 4.70 20.05 -5.18
CA ASN A 245 3.31 20.31 -5.57
C ASN A 245 2.76 19.12 -6.36
N VAL A 246 2.14 18.18 -5.65
CA VAL A 246 1.51 17.01 -6.25
C VAL A 246 0.05 17.33 -6.53
N THR A 247 -0.40 17.13 -7.78
CA THR A 247 -1.82 17.22 -8.11
C THR A 247 -2.46 15.87 -7.83
N LEU A 248 -3.32 15.83 -6.82
CA LEU A 248 -3.99 14.60 -6.40
C LEU A 248 -5.29 14.41 -7.18
N PRO A 249 -5.63 13.16 -7.54
CA PRO A 249 -6.88 12.87 -8.20
C PRO A 249 -8.07 13.22 -7.30
N PRO A 250 -9.17 13.77 -7.85
CA PRO A 250 -10.35 14.21 -7.09
C PRO A 250 -11.23 13.01 -6.71
N LEU A 251 -10.75 12.20 -5.76
CA LEU A 251 -11.42 10.99 -5.29
C LEU A 251 -11.78 11.15 -3.81
N VAL A 252 -13.00 10.75 -3.43
CA VAL A 252 -13.50 10.86 -2.06
C VAL A 252 -14.11 9.53 -1.61
N ILE A 253 -13.75 9.08 -0.40
CA ILE A 253 -14.36 7.95 0.29
C ILE A 253 -15.73 8.39 0.77
N THR A 254 -16.78 7.79 0.22
CA THR A 254 -18.16 8.23 0.47
C THR A 254 -19.00 7.24 1.28
N LYS A 255 -18.64 5.96 1.30
CA LYS A 255 -19.38 4.95 2.07
C LYS A 255 -18.46 3.95 2.74
N ILE A 256 -18.78 3.57 3.97
CA ILE A 256 -18.02 2.58 4.75
C ILE A 256 -19.00 1.66 5.48
N ASN A 257 -18.94 0.37 5.20
CA ASN A 257 -19.70 -0.66 5.89
C ASN A 257 -18.74 -1.54 6.70
N TYR A 258 -18.45 -1.15 7.94
CA TYR A 258 -17.36 -1.74 8.74
C TYR A 258 -17.81 -2.85 9.68
N ASN A 259 -19.09 -2.92 10.07
CA ASN A 259 -19.63 -4.01 10.87
C ASN A 259 -21.06 -4.36 10.37
N PRO A 260 -21.19 -5.03 9.21
CA PRO A 260 -22.48 -5.33 8.61
C PRO A 260 -23.33 -6.28 9.47
N LYS A 261 -24.65 -6.08 9.50
CA LYS A 261 -25.57 -7.01 10.18
C LYS A 261 -25.65 -8.35 9.44
N THR A 262 -25.57 -9.45 10.19
CA THR A 262 -25.78 -10.81 9.64
C THR A 262 -27.27 -11.12 9.43
N SER A 263 -27.54 -12.04 8.52
CA SER A 263 -28.89 -12.58 8.26
C SER A 263 -28.80 -14.04 7.82
N THR A 264 -29.94 -14.73 7.72
CA THR A 264 -29.98 -16.13 7.24
C THR A 264 -29.37 -16.28 5.84
N GLY A 265 -29.55 -15.29 4.95
CA GLY A 265 -28.95 -15.30 3.60
C GLY A 265 -27.48 -14.84 3.57
N PHE A 266 -27.04 -14.13 4.62
CA PHE A 266 -25.69 -13.56 4.72
C PHE A 266 -25.15 -13.74 6.14
N PRO A 267 -24.71 -14.96 6.50
CA PRO A 267 -24.38 -15.31 7.88
C PRO A 267 -23.03 -14.78 8.36
N VAL A 268 -22.13 -14.41 7.44
CA VAL A 268 -20.79 -13.90 7.74
C VAL A 268 -20.81 -12.38 7.59
N SER A 269 -20.67 -11.65 8.70
CA SER A 269 -20.70 -10.18 8.73
C SER A 269 -19.60 -9.59 7.84
N ASN A 270 -18.36 -10.07 8.03
CA ASN A 270 -17.20 -9.52 7.35
C ASN A 270 -17.28 -9.69 5.82
N ASP A 271 -18.01 -10.68 5.30
CA ASP A 271 -18.21 -10.87 3.84
C ASP A 271 -19.06 -9.75 3.20
N LEU A 272 -19.70 -8.90 4.00
CA LEU A 272 -20.50 -7.77 3.54
C LEU A 272 -19.79 -6.41 3.67
N GLU A 273 -18.56 -6.39 4.18
CA GLU A 273 -17.80 -5.16 4.34
C GLU A 273 -17.45 -4.53 2.98
N PHE A 274 -17.55 -3.21 2.90
CA PHE A 274 -17.17 -2.47 1.71
C PHE A 274 -16.74 -1.03 2.01
N VAL A 275 -15.98 -0.46 1.07
CA VAL A 275 -15.66 0.97 0.98
C VAL A 275 -16.04 1.45 -0.42
N ALA A 276 -16.76 2.58 -0.51
CA ALA A 276 -17.07 3.21 -1.78
C ALA A 276 -16.19 4.43 -2.03
N LEU A 277 -15.69 4.54 -3.26
CA LEU A 277 -14.87 5.65 -3.73
C LEU A 277 -15.60 6.36 -4.87
N LYS A 278 -15.74 7.68 -4.77
CA LYS A 278 -16.37 8.50 -5.80
C LYS A 278 -15.35 9.41 -6.46
N ASN A 279 -15.37 9.47 -7.78
CA ASN A 279 -14.73 10.53 -8.54
C ASN A 279 -15.64 11.76 -8.54
N ILE A 280 -15.17 12.88 -8.00
CA ILE A 280 -15.98 14.11 -7.87
C ILE A 280 -15.77 15.08 -9.02
N SER A 281 -15.00 14.69 -10.04
CA SER A 281 -14.78 15.48 -11.25
C SER A 281 -15.70 15.09 -12.40
N ASP A 282 -15.71 15.95 -13.42
CA ASP A 282 -16.42 15.78 -14.69
C ASP A 282 -15.62 15.00 -15.74
N ARG A 283 -14.49 14.39 -15.35
CA ARG A 283 -13.59 13.63 -16.24
C ARG A 283 -13.26 12.28 -15.64
N SER A 284 -12.80 11.36 -16.49
CA SER A 284 -12.25 10.09 -16.01
C SER A 284 -10.93 10.32 -15.26
N VAL A 285 -10.73 9.59 -14.17
CA VAL A 285 -9.54 9.61 -13.33
C VAL A 285 -8.81 8.28 -13.45
N ASN A 286 -7.49 8.35 -13.64
CA ASN A 286 -6.60 7.20 -13.63
C ASN A 286 -6.28 6.79 -12.17
N LEU A 287 -6.40 5.50 -11.87
CA LEU A 287 -6.19 4.92 -10.54
C LEU A 287 -4.86 4.15 -10.45
N SER A 288 -4.04 4.13 -11.49
CA SER A 288 -2.79 3.38 -11.53
C SER A 288 -1.89 3.75 -10.35
N GLY A 289 -1.43 2.74 -9.61
CA GLY A 289 -0.54 2.92 -8.47
C GLY A 289 -1.22 3.40 -7.18
N ALA A 290 -2.47 3.90 -7.25
CA ALA A 290 -3.22 4.25 -6.04
C ALA A 290 -3.42 3.01 -5.15
N TYR A 291 -3.43 3.22 -3.84
CA TYR A 291 -3.55 2.11 -2.88
C TYR A 291 -4.01 2.59 -1.50
N PHE A 292 -4.43 1.63 -0.66
CA PHE A 292 -4.71 1.91 0.74
C PHE A 292 -3.47 1.71 1.60
N ARG A 293 -2.97 2.81 2.17
CA ARG A 293 -1.66 2.87 2.81
C ARG A 293 -1.63 2.29 4.22
N GLN A 294 -2.70 2.46 4.99
CA GLN A 294 -2.75 2.03 6.40
C GLN A 294 -2.95 0.53 6.57
N LEU A 295 -2.62 0.03 7.76
CA LEU A 295 -2.90 -1.34 8.14
C LEU A 295 -4.39 -1.47 8.52
N GLY A 296 -5.12 -2.32 7.81
CA GLY A 296 -6.52 -2.58 8.13
C GLY A 296 -7.18 -3.26 6.95
N LEU A 297 -7.45 -2.51 5.89
CA LEU A 297 -7.78 -3.05 4.57
C LEU A 297 -6.57 -2.99 3.63
N THR A 298 -6.45 -3.91 2.68
CA THR A 298 -5.33 -3.91 1.72
C THR A 298 -5.86 -4.07 0.30
N PHE A 299 -5.59 -3.05 -0.52
CA PHE A 299 -5.91 -3.03 -1.93
C PHE A 299 -4.97 -2.06 -2.66
N GLN A 300 -4.49 -2.48 -3.83
CA GLN A 300 -3.72 -1.66 -4.75
C GLN A 300 -4.41 -1.72 -6.11
N PHE A 301 -4.65 -0.56 -6.71
CA PHE A 301 -5.33 -0.46 -7.98
C PHE A 301 -4.40 -0.96 -9.11
N PRO A 302 -4.87 -1.87 -9.99
CA PRO A 302 -4.10 -2.33 -11.13
C PRO A 302 -3.72 -1.19 -12.09
N TYR A 303 -2.60 -1.32 -12.78
CA TYR A 303 -2.22 -0.40 -13.85
C TYR A 303 -3.33 -0.27 -14.90
N ASN A 304 -3.51 0.94 -15.41
CA ASN A 304 -4.55 1.32 -16.39
C ASN A 304 -6.01 1.16 -15.88
N SER A 305 -6.19 1.09 -14.55
CA SER A 305 -7.50 1.21 -13.93
C SER A 305 -8.01 2.65 -14.01
N THR A 306 -9.30 2.82 -14.25
CA THR A 306 -9.94 4.14 -14.30
C THR A 306 -11.27 4.14 -13.58
N ILE A 307 -11.70 5.32 -13.15
CA ILE A 307 -13.06 5.63 -12.72
C ILE A 307 -13.59 6.75 -13.61
N GLY A 308 -14.80 6.60 -14.12
CA GLY A 308 -15.47 7.57 -14.97
C GLY A 308 -15.83 8.85 -14.22
N ALA A 309 -16.22 9.88 -14.98
CA ALA A 309 -16.70 11.16 -14.42
C ALA A 309 -17.91 10.92 -13.51
N ASN A 310 -17.89 11.51 -12.30
CA ASN A 310 -18.95 11.36 -11.29
C ASN A 310 -19.27 9.91 -10.87
N GLU A 311 -18.49 8.92 -11.30
CA GLU A 311 -18.73 7.52 -11.02
C GLU A 311 -18.35 7.17 -9.58
N THR A 312 -19.02 6.15 -9.04
CA THR A 312 -18.70 5.54 -7.74
C THR A 312 -18.37 4.07 -7.94
N ILE A 313 -17.24 3.64 -7.39
CA ILE A 313 -16.81 2.24 -7.38
C ILE A 313 -16.85 1.68 -5.96
N PHE A 314 -16.99 0.36 -5.85
CA PHE A 314 -17.02 -0.34 -4.57
C PHE A 314 -15.87 -1.33 -4.47
N LEU A 315 -15.11 -1.23 -3.38
CA LEU A 315 -14.15 -2.25 -2.97
C LEU A 315 -14.75 -3.05 -1.83
N THR A 316 -14.69 -4.37 -1.90
CA THR A 316 -15.47 -5.26 -1.04
C THR A 316 -14.58 -6.34 -0.44
N SER A 317 -14.92 -6.87 0.73
CA SER A 317 -14.22 -8.02 1.31
C SER A 317 -14.51 -9.33 0.55
N ASN A 318 -15.74 -9.49 0.03
CA ASN A 318 -16.19 -10.64 -0.75
C ASN A 318 -17.10 -10.20 -1.91
N THR A 319 -16.58 -10.34 -3.13
CA THR A 319 -17.24 -9.81 -4.34
C THR A 319 -18.57 -10.49 -4.66
N ALA A 320 -18.66 -11.82 -4.50
CA ALA A 320 -19.87 -12.58 -4.79
C ALA A 320 -20.97 -12.28 -3.75
N THR A 321 -20.61 -12.24 -2.47
CA THR A 321 -21.52 -11.92 -1.37
C THR A 321 -22.06 -10.50 -1.48
N PHE A 322 -21.19 -9.52 -1.76
CA PHE A 322 -21.59 -8.13 -1.98
C PHE A 322 -22.55 -7.99 -3.16
N GLN A 323 -22.23 -8.59 -4.31
CA GLN A 323 -23.10 -8.49 -5.50
C GLN A 323 -24.47 -9.13 -5.26
N SER A 324 -24.51 -10.28 -4.57
CA SER A 324 -25.74 -10.95 -4.18
C SER A 324 -26.59 -10.09 -3.22
N LYS A 325 -25.95 -9.43 -2.23
CA LYS A 325 -26.66 -8.58 -1.26
C LYS A 325 -27.16 -7.27 -1.85
N TYR A 326 -26.29 -6.56 -2.57
CA TYR A 326 -26.51 -5.15 -2.92
C TYR A 326 -26.82 -4.90 -4.40
N GLY A 327 -26.75 -5.93 -5.25
CA GLY A 327 -27.03 -5.85 -6.69
C GLY A 327 -26.04 -5.01 -7.50
N ALA A 328 -24.96 -4.53 -6.89
CA ALA A 328 -23.93 -3.72 -7.53
C ALA A 328 -22.71 -4.57 -7.89
N VAL A 329 -22.11 -4.29 -9.05
CA VAL A 329 -20.88 -4.95 -9.47
C VAL A 329 -19.70 -4.34 -8.70
N PRO A 330 -18.97 -5.12 -7.88
CA PRO A 330 -17.80 -4.61 -7.18
C PRO A 330 -16.68 -4.35 -8.18
N PHE A 331 -15.89 -3.31 -7.92
CA PHE A 331 -14.70 -2.99 -8.70
C PHE A 331 -13.55 -3.96 -8.38
N GLY A 332 -13.38 -4.29 -7.11
CA GLY A 332 -12.30 -5.15 -6.65
C GLY A 332 -12.52 -5.70 -5.26
N GLN A 333 -11.76 -6.73 -4.92
CA GLN A 333 -11.78 -7.33 -3.60
C GLN A 333 -10.58 -6.86 -2.79
N PHE A 334 -10.80 -6.25 -1.63
CA PHE A 334 -9.71 -6.01 -0.68
C PHE A 334 -9.47 -7.24 0.20
N THR A 335 -8.28 -7.34 0.78
CA THR A 335 -7.99 -8.35 1.80
C THR A 335 -7.95 -7.73 3.18
N ARG A 336 -8.01 -8.60 4.21
CA ARG A 336 -8.27 -8.27 5.63
C ARG A 336 -9.71 -7.75 5.83
N ASN A 337 -9.99 -7.30 7.05
CA ASN A 337 -11.30 -6.79 7.46
C ASN A 337 -11.16 -5.38 8.01
N LEU A 338 -12.24 -4.62 7.94
CA LEU A 338 -12.40 -3.36 8.64
C LEU A 338 -12.52 -3.60 10.15
N SER A 339 -12.08 -2.64 10.94
CA SER A 339 -12.23 -2.70 12.40
C SER A 339 -13.67 -2.40 12.80
N ASN A 340 -14.26 -3.25 13.65
CA ASN A 340 -15.61 -3.01 14.20
C ASN A 340 -15.65 -1.84 15.19
N LYS A 341 -14.50 -1.27 15.59
CA LYS A 341 -14.44 -0.17 16.57
C LYS A 341 -14.09 1.17 15.93
N SER A 342 -12.93 1.20 15.30
CA SER A 342 -12.39 2.39 14.67
C SER A 342 -11.23 2.00 13.77
N GLN A 343 -11.11 2.70 12.65
CA GLN A 343 -9.97 2.55 11.75
C GLN A 343 -9.77 3.81 10.93
N LYS A 344 -8.50 4.21 10.80
CA LYS A 344 -8.06 5.19 9.82
C LYS A 344 -7.88 4.54 8.45
N ILE A 345 -8.67 4.97 7.48
CA ILE A 345 -8.57 4.61 6.08
C ILE A 345 -7.86 5.75 5.35
N VAL A 346 -6.82 5.41 4.58
CA VAL A 346 -6.04 6.39 3.83
C VAL A 346 -5.86 5.85 2.42
N LEU A 347 -6.49 6.52 1.45
CA LEU A 347 -6.22 6.35 0.04
C LEU A 347 -5.03 7.24 -0.33
N ALA A 348 -4.03 6.64 -0.96
CA ALA A 348 -2.83 7.34 -1.38
C ALA A 348 -2.51 7.08 -2.85
N ASP A 349 -1.78 8.00 -3.47
CA ASP A 349 -1.19 7.79 -4.80
C ASP A 349 0.01 6.83 -4.74
N ALA A 350 0.71 6.63 -5.85
CA ALA A 350 1.83 5.69 -5.94
C ALA A 350 3.04 6.06 -5.06
N ASP A 351 3.23 7.35 -4.78
CA ASP A 351 4.30 7.90 -3.94
C ASP A 351 3.89 8.00 -2.46
N GLY A 352 2.62 7.71 -2.15
CA GLY A 352 2.08 7.70 -0.81
C GLY A 352 1.56 9.05 -0.32
N ASN A 353 1.39 10.03 -1.22
CA ASN A 353 0.67 11.27 -0.94
C ASN A 353 -0.81 10.95 -0.70
N ILE A 354 -1.41 11.58 0.31
CA ILE A 354 -2.78 11.29 0.73
C ILE A 354 -3.76 11.90 -0.27
N ILE A 355 -4.49 11.06 -1.01
CA ILE A 355 -5.59 11.47 -1.88
C ILE A 355 -6.81 11.83 -1.03
N ASP A 356 -7.17 10.94 -0.11
CA ASP A 356 -8.26 11.13 0.83
C ASP A 356 -8.04 10.26 2.08
N SER A 357 -8.56 10.72 3.22
CA SER A 357 -8.48 9.96 4.46
C SER A 357 -9.67 10.21 5.37
N VAL A 358 -10.09 9.15 6.06
CA VAL A 358 -11.15 9.19 7.06
C VAL A 358 -10.79 8.25 8.21
N GLU A 359 -11.03 8.68 9.45
CA GLU A 359 -10.99 7.83 10.62
C GLU A 359 -12.39 7.75 11.24
N TYR A 360 -13.05 6.61 11.06
CA TYR A 360 -14.38 6.38 11.61
C TYR A 360 -14.30 5.79 13.03
N PHE A 361 -15.39 5.92 13.78
CA PHE A 361 -15.57 5.34 15.11
C PHE A 361 -16.97 4.71 15.22
N ASP A 362 -17.13 3.73 16.10
CA ASP A 362 -18.37 3.00 16.39
C ASP A 362 -19.29 3.71 17.39
N SER A 363 -18.87 4.89 17.87
CA SER A 363 -19.50 5.60 18.97
C SER A 363 -19.69 7.09 18.67
N ALA A 364 -20.63 7.71 19.39
CA ALA A 364 -20.95 9.12 19.23
C ALA A 364 -19.67 9.99 19.33
N PRO A 365 -19.50 11.01 18.47
CA PRO A 365 -20.53 11.63 17.62
C PRO A 365 -20.81 10.93 16.28
N TRP A 366 -20.15 9.81 15.97
CA TRP A 366 -20.43 9.06 14.74
C TRP A 366 -21.80 8.35 14.80
N PRO A 367 -22.46 8.13 13.65
CA PRO A 367 -23.65 7.28 13.60
C PRO A 367 -23.36 5.89 14.17
N THR A 368 -24.17 5.42 15.11
CA THR A 368 -23.91 4.16 15.84
C THR A 368 -24.63 2.95 15.24
N THR A 369 -25.64 3.14 14.39
CA THR A 369 -26.38 2.04 13.74
C THR A 369 -25.60 1.28 12.65
N PRO A 370 -24.53 1.82 12.04
CA PRO A 370 -23.57 1.06 11.21
C PRO A 370 -22.69 0.06 11.98
N ASP A 371 -22.88 -0.07 13.30
CA ASP A 371 -22.21 -1.08 14.13
C ASP A 371 -23.11 -2.32 14.36
N GLY A 372 -23.27 -3.16 13.33
CA GLY A 372 -24.08 -4.39 13.41
C GLY A 372 -25.60 -4.17 13.33
N GLY A 373 -26.05 -2.91 13.21
CA GLY A 373 -27.47 -2.57 13.04
C GLY A 373 -27.99 -2.72 11.61
N GLY A 374 -27.09 -2.93 10.63
CA GLY A 374 -27.42 -3.18 9.21
C GLY A 374 -27.44 -1.93 8.34
N SER A 375 -27.07 -0.78 8.91
CA SER A 375 -26.74 0.43 8.15
C SER A 375 -25.25 0.46 7.80
N TYR A 376 -24.85 1.36 6.92
CA TYR A 376 -23.46 1.74 6.66
C TYR A 376 -23.29 3.25 6.84
N LEU A 377 -22.06 3.72 7.01
CA LEU A 377 -21.75 5.14 7.01
C LEU A 377 -21.84 5.68 5.58
N ASP A 378 -22.62 6.73 5.36
CA ASP A 378 -22.77 7.42 4.08
C ASP A 378 -22.46 8.92 4.24
N LEU A 379 -21.56 9.43 3.41
CA LEU A 379 -21.13 10.82 3.44
C LEU A 379 -22.22 11.72 2.85
N ILE A 380 -22.67 12.71 3.63
CA ILE A 380 -23.80 13.59 3.26
C ILE A 380 -23.50 14.36 1.97
N SER A 381 -22.27 14.87 1.84
CA SER A 381 -21.82 15.60 0.65
C SER A 381 -20.31 15.47 0.50
N THR A 382 -19.83 15.32 -0.73
CA THR A 382 -18.41 15.26 -1.06
C THR A 382 -17.68 16.60 -0.90
N THR A 383 -18.40 17.68 -0.57
CA THR A 383 -17.81 18.99 -0.25
C THR A 383 -17.52 19.15 1.25
N LEU A 384 -17.92 18.20 2.09
CA LEU A 384 -17.70 18.22 3.53
C LEU A 384 -16.40 17.50 3.89
N ASP A 385 -15.78 17.91 5.00
CA ASP A 385 -14.66 17.17 5.57
C ASP A 385 -15.15 15.82 6.11
N ASN A 386 -14.71 14.75 5.46
CA ASN A 386 -15.07 13.39 5.81
C ASN A 386 -14.37 12.87 7.07
N ASN A 387 -13.47 13.63 7.69
CA ASN A 387 -12.93 13.33 9.03
C ASN A 387 -13.86 13.80 10.16
N LEU A 388 -14.90 14.57 9.86
CA LEU A 388 -15.89 15.01 10.84
C LEU A 388 -17.08 14.05 10.87
N ALA A 389 -17.39 13.54 12.07
CA ALA A 389 -18.56 12.68 12.29
C ALA A 389 -19.88 13.30 11.79
N SER A 390 -20.02 14.63 11.91
CA SER A 390 -21.20 15.38 11.45
C SER A 390 -21.40 15.37 9.93
N SER A 391 -20.41 14.94 9.16
CA SER A 391 -20.50 14.80 7.71
C SER A 391 -21.12 13.46 7.29
N TRP A 392 -21.36 12.54 8.23
CA TRP A 392 -21.80 11.18 7.97
C TRP A 392 -23.21 10.93 8.53
N ILE A 393 -24.00 10.14 7.81
CA ILE A 393 -25.27 9.58 8.27
C ILE A 393 -25.22 8.07 8.21
N ALA A 394 -26.13 7.42 8.94
CA ALA A 394 -26.40 6.01 8.76
C ALA A 394 -27.41 5.82 7.62
N ALA A 395 -27.04 5.02 6.62
CA ALA A 395 -27.91 4.66 5.51
C ALA A 395 -28.13 3.15 5.47
N SER A 396 -29.35 2.72 5.15
CA SER A 396 -29.72 1.32 4.97
C SER A 396 -30.48 1.16 3.65
N SER A 397 -29.76 0.77 2.60
CA SER A 397 -30.36 0.38 1.33
C SER A 397 -29.98 -1.06 1.02
N ASP A 398 -30.97 -1.88 0.69
CA ASP A 398 -30.75 -3.24 0.18
C ASP A 398 -30.19 -3.24 -1.26
N ALA A 399 -30.25 -2.11 -1.97
CA ALA A 399 -29.61 -1.93 -3.26
C ALA A 399 -28.69 -0.70 -3.24
N LEU A 400 -27.39 -0.90 -3.45
CA LEU A 400 -26.41 0.18 -3.56
C LEU A 400 -26.28 0.71 -5.00
N SER A 401 -27.00 0.08 -5.93
CA SER A 401 -27.17 0.60 -7.28
C SER A 401 -27.93 1.92 -7.20
N ASN A 402 -27.24 3.03 -7.50
CA ASN A 402 -27.94 4.27 -7.79
C ASN A 402 -28.88 4.02 -8.98
N GLN A 403 -30.14 4.45 -8.87
CA GLN A 403 -31.08 4.51 -9.98
C GLN A 403 -30.69 5.50 -11.10
N SER A 404 -29.42 5.86 -11.20
CA SER A 404 -28.83 6.65 -12.28
C SER A 404 -27.86 5.86 -13.18
N PHE A 405 -27.75 4.53 -13.03
CA PHE A 405 -26.92 3.69 -13.93
C PHE A 405 -27.70 2.62 -14.70
N LEU A 406 -29.01 2.48 -14.52
CA LEU A 406 -29.82 1.58 -15.36
C LEU A 406 -30.10 2.12 -16.78
N ALA A 407 -29.47 3.23 -17.19
CA ALA A 407 -29.66 3.81 -18.51
C ALA A 407 -28.38 4.11 -19.31
N SER A 408 -27.20 3.61 -18.90
CA SER A 408 -26.00 3.71 -19.75
C SER A 408 -24.95 2.62 -19.49
N SER A 409 -24.88 1.65 -20.41
CA SER A 409 -23.70 0.84 -20.79
C SER A 409 -23.28 -0.42 -19.99
N ALA A 410 -24.20 -1.11 -19.29
CA ALA A 410 -23.96 -2.52 -18.97
C ALA A 410 -24.28 -3.39 -20.20
N PHE A 411 -23.26 -4.03 -20.79
CA PHE A 411 -23.47 -5.16 -21.69
C PHE A 411 -22.81 -6.41 -21.08
N MET A 412 -23.48 -7.55 -21.22
CA MET A 412 -23.05 -8.86 -20.78
C MET A 412 -22.50 -9.63 -21.98
N ILE A 413 -21.40 -10.36 -21.78
CA ILE A 413 -20.85 -11.30 -22.77
C ILE A 413 -20.76 -12.67 -22.12
N TYR A 414 -21.54 -13.63 -22.61
CA TYR A 414 -21.64 -14.97 -22.03
C TYR A 414 -21.98 -16.05 -23.07
N PRO A 415 -21.57 -17.31 -22.87
CA PRO A 415 -20.69 -17.78 -21.79
C PRO A 415 -19.26 -17.28 -21.97
N ASN A 416 -18.53 -17.09 -20.87
CA ASN A 416 -17.10 -16.82 -20.88
C ASN A 416 -16.46 -17.57 -19.70
N PRO A 417 -15.67 -18.64 -19.93
CA PRO A 417 -15.11 -19.08 -21.21
C PRO A 417 -16.15 -19.62 -22.23
N VAL A 418 -15.89 -19.43 -23.52
CA VAL A 418 -16.75 -19.84 -24.65
C VAL A 418 -16.14 -21.00 -25.42
N SER A 419 -16.96 -21.98 -25.79
CA SER A 419 -16.73 -22.90 -26.91
C SER A 419 -17.60 -22.37 -28.04
N ASN A 420 -17.23 -22.27 -29.31
CA ASN A 420 -18.17 -21.94 -30.40
C ASN A 420 -18.95 -20.61 -30.27
N SER A 421 -20.10 -20.49 -29.58
CA SER A 421 -20.96 -19.29 -29.65
C SER A 421 -20.93 -18.43 -28.39
N VAL A 422 -20.76 -17.12 -28.53
CA VAL A 422 -20.88 -16.13 -27.43
C VAL A 422 -22.03 -15.15 -27.68
N THR A 423 -22.84 -14.91 -26.66
CA THR A 423 -23.93 -13.94 -26.67
C THR A 423 -23.46 -12.62 -26.07
N ILE A 424 -23.75 -11.53 -26.76
CA ILE A 424 -23.59 -10.15 -26.31
C ILE A 424 -24.99 -9.59 -26.09
N GLN A 425 -25.28 -9.15 -24.87
CA GLN A 425 -26.52 -8.48 -24.50
C GLN A 425 -26.20 -7.09 -23.95
N ALA A 426 -26.64 -6.04 -24.62
CA ALA A 426 -26.43 -4.65 -24.25
C ALA A 426 -27.74 -3.99 -23.79
N GLY A 427 -27.66 -3.01 -22.89
CA GLY A 427 -28.82 -2.21 -22.48
C GLY A 427 -29.27 -1.13 -23.47
N LYS A 428 -28.58 -0.98 -24.61
CA LYS A 428 -28.92 -0.07 -25.72
C LYS A 428 -28.52 -0.72 -27.05
N PRO A 429 -29.15 -0.33 -28.18
CA PRO A 429 -28.73 -0.74 -29.52
C PRO A 429 -27.23 -0.54 -29.73
N MET A 430 -26.52 -1.64 -30.02
CA MET A 430 -25.11 -1.57 -30.39
C MET A 430 -25.01 -0.99 -31.80
N THR A 431 -24.02 -0.14 -32.08
CA THR A 431 -23.72 0.36 -33.43
C THR A 431 -22.67 -0.52 -34.13
N GLY A 432 -21.91 -1.30 -33.36
CA GLY A 432 -20.99 -2.29 -33.90
C GLY A 432 -20.25 -3.10 -32.83
N VAL A 433 -19.65 -4.20 -33.24
CA VAL A 433 -18.82 -5.08 -32.41
C VAL A 433 -17.53 -5.40 -33.16
N LYS A 434 -16.39 -5.28 -32.47
CA LYS A 434 -15.06 -5.62 -33.01
C LYS A 434 -14.37 -6.64 -32.14
N ILE A 435 -13.70 -7.61 -32.74
CA ILE A 435 -12.97 -8.68 -32.06
C ILE A 435 -11.48 -8.51 -32.34
N TYR A 436 -10.66 -8.50 -31.30
CA TYR A 436 -9.21 -8.35 -31.39
C TYR A 436 -8.49 -9.56 -30.80
N SER A 437 -7.32 -9.88 -31.35
CA SER A 437 -6.39 -10.85 -30.76
C SER A 437 -5.71 -10.28 -29.51
N ILE A 438 -4.97 -11.12 -28.76
CA ILE A 438 -4.15 -10.66 -27.62
C ILE A 438 -3.08 -9.63 -28.00
N LEU A 439 -2.64 -9.62 -29.26
CA LEU A 439 -1.65 -8.68 -29.78
C LEU A 439 -2.31 -7.38 -30.31
N GLY A 440 -3.63 -7.22 -30.15
CA GLY A 440 -4.37 -6.04 -30.59
C GLY A 440 -4.74 -6.02 -32.08
N ALA A 441 -4.49 -7.09 -32.83
CA ALA A 441 -4.88 -7.17 -34.23
C ALA A 441 -6.40 -7.32 -34.36
N LEU A 442 -7.04 -6.51 -35.22
CA LEU A 442 -8.47 -6.61 -35.51
C LEU A 442 -8.76 -7.89 -36.32
N MET A 443 -9.55 -8.79 -35.77
CA MET A 443 -9.92 -10.08 -36.37
C MET A 443 -11.25 -10.02 -37.11
N GLN A 444 -12.22 -9.29 -36.55
CA GLN A 444 -13.56 -9.18 -37.13
C GLN A 444 -14.26 -7.88 -36.70
N GLU A 445 -15.10 -7.35 -37.58
CA GLU A 445 -15.97 -6.20 -37.32
C GLU A 445 -17.38 -6.51 -37.81
N ILE A 446 -18.37 -6.23 -36.96
CA ILE A 446 -19.79 -6.50 -37.21
C ILE A 446 -20.54 -5.21 -36.94
N LYS A 447 -21.30 -4.73 -37.93
CA LYS A 447 -22.25 -3.64 -37.73
C LYS A 447 -23.60 -4.23 -37.35
N THR A 448 -24.23 -3.65 -36.35
CA THR A 448 -25.54 -4.06 -35.86
C THR A 448 -26.28 -2.83 -35.37
N SER A 449 -27.57 -2.99 -35.11
CA SER A 449 -28.43 -2.04 -34.39
C SER A 449 -29.25 -2.77 -33.31
N SER A 450 -28.83 -3.99 -32.95
CA SER A 450 -29.51 -4.85 -31.99
C SER A 450 -28.93 -4.67 -30.59
N GLU A 451 -29.76 -4.88 -29.58
CA GLU A 451 -29.36 -5.02 -28.18
C GLU A 451 -28.80 -6.41 -27.88
N ASN A 452 -29.15 -7.41 -28.68
CA ASN A 452 -28.69 -8.79 -28.53
C ASN A 452 -28.00 -9.28 -29.80
N LEU A 453 -26.81 -9.83 -29.66
CA LEU A 453 -26.03 -10.38 -30.76
C LEU A 453 -25.40 -11.71 -30.35
N ASN A 454 -25.64 -12.76 -31.12
CA ASN A 454 -24.94 -14.03 -30.97
C ASN A 454 -23.80 -14.08 -32.00
N LEU A 455 -22.58 -14.31 -31.51
CA LEU A 455 -21.37 -14.39 -32.29
C LEU A 455 -20.87 -15.83 -32.36
N ASP A 456 -20.63 -16.30 -33.57
CA ASP A 456 -19.95 -17.57 -33.79
C ASP A 456 -18.43 -17.37 -33.79
N LEU A 457 -17.76 -18.01 -32.84
CA LEU A 457 -16.33 -18.10 -32.64
C LEU A 457 -15.80 -19.52 -32.94
N SER A 458 -16.58 -20.37 -33.62
CA SER A 458 -16.17 -21.74 -33.99
C SER A 458 -14.86 -21.78 -34.81
N ALA A 459 -14.63 -20.77 -35.65
CA ALA A 459 -13.43 -20.64 -36.48
C ALA A 459 -12.20 -20.05 -35.74
N TYR A 460 -12.36 -19.59 -34.50
CA TYR A 460 -11.29 -18.97 -33.72
C TYR A 460 -10.51 -20.03 -32.93
N SER A 461 -9.18 -19.96 -32.98
CA SER A 461 -8.30 -20.85 -32.19
C SER A 461 -8.50 -20.63 -30.68
N GLN A 462 -8.18 -21.65 -29.88
CA GLN A 462 -8.18 -21.54 -28.42
C GLN A 462 -7.24 -20.40 -27.98
N GLY A 463 -7.69 -19.57 -27.04
CA GLY A 463 -6.94 -18.40 -26.63
C GLY A 463 -7.79 -17.27 -26.05
N VAL A 464 -7.15 -16.13 -25.82
CA VAL A 464 -7.78 -14.93 -25.28
C VAL A 464 -8.08 -13.95 -26.43
N TYR A 465 -9.27 -13.36 -26.41
CA TYR A 465 -9.71 -12.35 -27.36
C TYR A 465 -10.31 -11.16 -26.60
N PHE A 466 -10.26 -9.98 -27.21
CA PHE A 466 -10.94 -8.79 -26.70
C PHE A 466 -12.10 -8.43 -27.62
N ILE A 467 -13.31 -8.44 -27.08
CA ILE A 467 -14.51 -7.99 -27.80
C ILE A 467 -14.82 -6.56 -27.36
N ARG A 468 -14.83 -5.65 -28.32
CA ARG A 468 -15.20 -4.24 -28.14
C ARG A 468 -16.58 -3.98 -28.74
N VAL A 469 -17.49 -3.50 -27.92
CA VAL A 469 -18.88 -3.19 -28.28
C VAL A 469 -19.03 -1.68 -28.35
N TYR A 470 -19.61 -1.17 -29.43
CA TYR A 470 -19.84 0.24 -29.70
C TYR A 470 -21.34 0.55 -29.60
N ASN A 471 -21.68 1.73 -29.10
CA ASN A 471 -23.01 2.33 -29.14
C ASN A 471 -22.88 3.83 -29.49
N GLU A 472 -23.97 4.59 -29.41
CA GLU A 472 -23.95 6.03 -29.68
C GLU A 472 -23.14 6.84 -28.65
N ASP A 473 -22.96 6.29 -27.43
CA ASP A 473 -22.27 6.95 -26.32
C ASP A 473 -20.75 6.65 -26.28
N GLY A 474 -20.25 5.71 -27.10
CA GLY A 474 -18.85 5.30 -27.12
C GLY A 474 -18.64 3.80 -27.33
N PHE A 475 -17.62 3.24 -26.68
CA PHE A 475 -17.33 1.82 -26.73
C PHE A 475 -16.83 1.26 -25.41
N THR A 476 -17.02 -0.03 -25.21
CA THR A 476 -16.45 -0.76 -24.07
C THR A 476 -15.85 -2.08 -24.53
N SER A 477 -14.78 -2.54 -23.87
CA SER A 477 -14.08 -3.78 -24.21
C SER A 477 -14.17 -4.82 -23.10
N LYS A 478 -14.33 -6.10 -23.45
CA LYS A 478 -14.33 -7.24 -22.52
C LYS A 478 -13.41 -8.36 -23.03
N LYS A 479 -12.69 -8.99 -22.10
CA LYS A 479 -11.87 -10.18 -22.35
C LYS A 479 -12.76 -11.41 -22.46
N VAL A 480 -12.57 -12.21 -23.51
CA VAL A 480 -13.24 -13.51 -23.74
C VAL A 480 -12.19 -14.60 -23.89
N ILE A 481 -12.43 -15.75 -23.26
CA ILE A 481 -11.55 -16.92 -23.31
C ILE A 481 -12.20 -17.99 -24.18
N LYS A 482 -11.62 -18.30 -25.34
CA LYS A 482 -12.04 -19.40 -26.21
C LYS A 482 -11.38 -20.70 -25.74
N LYS A 483 -12.20 -21.67 -25.34
CA LYS A 483 -11.81 -23.06 -25.03
C LYS A 483 -11.83 -23.95 -26.25
#